data_AF-A0A543PIQ5-F1
#
_entry.id   AF-A0A543PIQ5-F1
#
_cell.length_a   1.000
_cell.length_b   1.000
_cell.length_c   1.000
_cell.angle_alpha   90.00
_cell.angle_beta   90.00
_cell.angle_gamma   90.00
#
_symmetry.space_group_name_H-M   'P 1'
#
loop_
_entity.id
_entity.type
_entity.pdbx_description
1 polymer ?
#
loop_
_entity_poly.entity_id
_entity_poly.type
_entity_poly.pdbx_seq_one_letter_code
_entity_poly.pdbx_strand_id
1 'polypeptide(L)'
;MCLTRATLPYRGPAAHPGPANRFYGDAVGDPWAADVAGVLSLPSGRRVLGRSLREPPPRPLPEYGIYLLGRPPPVTAWDQRWVRWRDFGLPADPRDLREALGTAWERAAGERVEIACRGGTGGTGTALACLAVLDGLPAEEAVAFVRRQYRLRAVETRRQRTFVTRFDGE
;
A
#
# COMPACT_ATOMS: atom_id res chain seq x y z
N MET A 1 -54.79 -32.69 40.93
CA MET A 1 -55.55 -31.43 40.95
C MET A 1 -55.47 -30.81 39.56
N CYS A 2 -56.61 -30.72 38.87
CA CYS A 2 -56.78 -29.92 37.65
C CYS A 2 -56.54 -28.43 37.93
N LEU A 3 -56.17 -27.67 36.90
CA LEU A 3 -56.85 -26.45 36.41
C LEU A 3 -56.06 -25.90 35.19
N THR A 4 -56.39 -26.30 33.96
CA THR A 4 -57.22 -25.60 32.95
C THR A 4 -56.70 -24.22 32.48
N ARG A 5 -56.29 -24.11 31.21
CA ARG A 5 -56.91 -23.19 30.22
C ARG A 5 -56.34 -23.31 28.81
N ALA A 6 -57.26 -23.39 27.86
CA ALA A 6 -57.09 -23.35 26.40
C ALA A 6 -56.73 -21.95 25.89
N THR A 7 -56.05 -21.85 24.74
CA THR A 7 -56.54 -21.12 23.52
C THR A 7 -55.55 -21.18 22.34
N LEU A 8 -56.09 -21.61 21.19
CA LEU A 8 -55.84 -21.24 19.78
C LEU A 8 -54.46 -21.48 19.11
N PRO A 9 -54.44 -22.03 17.87
CA PRO A 9 -53.25 -22.13 17.04
C PRO A 9 -53.01 -20.83 16.28
N TYR A 10 -51.92 -20.12 16.59
CA TYR A 10 -51.55 -18.93 15.82
C TYR A 10 -50.61 -19.28 14.66
N ARG A 11 -51.16 -18.98 13.48
CA ARG A 11 -50.62 -18.89 12.12
C ARG A 11 -49.17 -18.36 12.08
N GLY A 12 -48.25 -19.15 11.52
CA GLY A 12 -46.86 -18.73 11.33
C GLY A 12 -46.71 -17.60 10.30
N PRO A 13 -45.68 -16.75 10.43
CA PRO A 13 -45.25 -15.88 9.34
C PRO A 13 -44.09 -16.52 8.55
N ALA A 14 -44.31 -16.50 7.24
CA ALA A 14 -43.38 -16.48 6.12
C ALA A 14 -41.89 -16.76 6.36
N ALA A 15 -41.39 -17.73 5.60
CA ALA A 15 -39.99 -17.87 5.25
C ALA A 15 -39.41 -16.55 4.75
N HIS A 16 -38.45 -16.00 5.49
CA HIS A 16 -37.45 -15.11 4.94
C HIS A 16 -36.21 -15.97 4.62
N PRO A 17 -35.77 -16.06 3.35
CA PRO A 17 -34.44 -16.57 3.07
C PRO A 17 -33.45 -15.54 3.59
N GLY A 18 -32.90 -15.79 4.78
CA GLY A 18 -31.72 -15.06 5.26
C GLY A 18 -30.59 -15.28 4.25
N PRO A 19 -29.90 -14.24 3.76
CA PRO A 19 -28.78 -14.45 2.88
C PRO A 19 -27.65 -15.14 3.65
N ALA A 20 -27.41 -16.38 3.21
CA ALA A 20 -26.13 -17.06 3.08
C ALA A 20 -25.04 -16.64 4.10
N ASN A 21 -24.90 -17.49 5.11
CA ASN A 21 -23.64 -18.13 5.49
C ASN A 21 -22.38 -17.37 5.03
N ARG A 22 -22.06 -16.28 5.74
CA ARG A 22 -20.80 -15.57 5.60
C ARG A 22 -19.76 -16.36 6.38
N PHE A 23 -19.32 -17.47 5.80
CA PHE A 23 -18.08 -18.10 6.21
C PHE A 23 -16.98 -17.04 6.16
N TYR A 24 -16.26 -16.87 7.26
CA TYR A 24 -14.97 -16.20 7.32
C TYR A 24 -14.05 -16.88 6.30
N GLY A 25 -14.01 -16.34 5.08
CA GLY A 25 -12.89 -16.56 4.19
C GLY A 25 -11.74 -15.73 4.72
N ASP A 26 -10.64 -16.39 5.06
CA ASP A 26 -9.33 -15.77 5.10
C ASP A 26 -9.17 -14.92 3.83
N ALA A 27 -9.23 -13.60 3.99
CA ALA A 27 -9.22 -12.67 2.87
C ALA A 27 -7.84 -12.68 2.23
N VAL A 28 -7.73 -13.39 1.10
CA VAL A 28 -6.77 -13.05 0.05
C VAL A 28 -7.00 -11.56 -0.25
N GLY A 29 -6.02 -10.73 0.08
CA GLY A 29 -6.23 -9.31 0.37
C GLY A 29 -6.48 -8.46 -0.87
N ASP A 30 -7.65 -7.84 -0.98
CA ASP A 30 -7.88 -6.85 -2.04
C ASP A 30 -6.84 -5.71 -2.00
N PRO A 31 -6.35 -5.24 -3.16
CA PRO A 31 -5.43 -4.11 -3.25
C PRO A 31 -6.08 -2.84 -2.68
N TRP A 32 -5.24 -1.90 -2.22
CA TRP A 32 -5.66 -0.64 -1.59
C TRP A 32 -6.75 0.09 -2.39
N ALA A 33 -7.83 0.54 -1.76
CA ALA A 33 -8.82 1.40 -2.41
C ALA A 33 -8.18 2.72 -2.92
N ALA A 34 -8.57 3.16 -4.11
CA ALA A 34 -7.93 4.28 -4.81
C ALA A 34 -8.17 5.65 -4.15
N ASP A 35 -9.21 5.75 -3.32
CA ASP A 35 -9.60 6.94 -2.56
C ASP A 35 -8.88 7.08 -1.22
N VAL A 36 -8.11 6.08 -0.80
CA VAL A 36 -7.32 6.12 0.43
C VAL A 36 -6.19 7.13 0.27
N ALA A 37 -6.08 8.05 1.24
CA ALA A 37 -5.05 9.08 1.24
C ALA A 37 -3.64 8.47 1.20
N GLY A 38 -2.81 8.97 0.27
CA GLY A 38 -1.44 8.49 0.08
C GLY A 38 -1.31 7.28 -0.85
N VAL A 39 -2.41 6.70 -1.34
CA VAL A 39 -2.36 5.67 -2.37
C VAL A 39 -2.01 6.29 -3.72
N LEU A 40 -1.01 5.70 -4.38
CA LEU A 40 -0.66 5.99 -5.76
C LEU A 40 -1.24 4.89 -6.64
N SER A 41 -2.06 5.27 -7.62
CA SER A 41 -2.50 4.37 -8.69
C SER A 41 -1.49 4.45 -9.84
N LEU A 42 -0.81 3.34 -10.12
CA LEU A 42 0.17 3.23 -11.20
C LEU A 42 -0.52 3.10 -12.58
N PRO A 43 0.16 3.41 -13.70
CA PRO A 43 -0.38 3.23 -15.06
C PRO A 43 -1.01 1.84 -15.33
N SER A 44 -0.47 0.77 -14.76
CA SER A 44 -1.01 -0.60 -14.89
C SER A 44 -2.28 -0.87 -14.07
N GLY A 45 -2.72 0.09 -13.25
CA GLY A 45 -3.86 -0.06 -12.33
C GLY A 45 -3.49 -0.62 -10.96
N ARG A 46 -2.23 -1.02 -10.76
CA ARG A 46 -1.69 -1.40 -9.44
C ARG A 46 -1.73 -0.22 -8.47
N ARG A 47 -1.94 -0.52 -7.18
CA ARG A 47 -2.10 0.51 -6.13
C ARG A 47 -1.14 0.27 -4.98
N VAL A 48 -0.39 1.32 -4.62
CA VAL A 48 0.61 1.26 -3.55
C VAL A 48 0.44 2.45 -2.61
N LEU A 49 0.46 2.18 -1.31
CA LEU A 49 0.35 3.21 -0.28
C LEU A 49 1.71 3.85 0.02
N GLY A 50 1.86 5.14 -0.26
CA GLY A 50 2.98 5.93 0.23
C GLY A 50 2.70 6.50 1.62
N ARG A 51 3.57 6.29 2.61
CA ARG A 51 3.30 6.72 3.99
C ARG A 51 4.48 7.40 4.69
N SER A 52 4.15 8.24 5.67
CA SER A 52 5.08 8.72 6.70
C SER A 52 5.07 7.79 7.91
N LEU A 53 6.24 7.28 8.32
CA LEU A 53 6.33 6.45 9.53
C LEU A 53 6.08 7.20 10.84
N ARG A 54 5.89 8.53 10.79
CA ARG A 54 5.41 9.32 11.95
C ARG A 54 3.91 9.18 12.18
N GLU A 55 3.18 8.77 11.15
CA GLU A 55 1.75 8.52 11.23
C GLU A 55 1.51 7.11 11.80
N PRO A 56 0.35 6.86 12.43
CA PRO A 56 -0.01 5.51 12.84
C PRO A 56 -0.08 4.58 11.62
N PRO A 57 0.08 3.25 11.81
CA PRO A 57 -0.16 2.27 10.75
C PRO A 57 -1.55 2.46 10.13
N PRO A 58 -1.69 2.25 8.81
CA PRO A 58 -2.97 2.38 8.13
C PRO A 58 -3.96 1.30 8.61
N ARG A 59 -5.25 1.53 8.35
CA ARG A 59 -6.28 0.50 8.46
C ARG A 59 -7.03 0.41 7.13
N PRO A 60 -7.15 -0.78 6.50
CA PRO A 60 -6.56 -2.07 6.90
C PRO A 60 -5.02 -2.05 6.95
N LEU A 61 -4.41 -3.05 7.62
CA LEU A 61 -2.95 -3.19 7.67
C LEU A 61 -2.41 -3.58 6.29
N PRO A 62 -1.15 -3.24 5.97
CA PRO A 62 -0.48 -3.75 4.78
C PRO A 62 -0.13 -5.24 4.93
N GLU A 63 0.02 -5.92 3.80
CA GLU A 63 0.54 -7.28 3.72
C GLU A 63 2.05 -7.27 3.46
N TYR A 64 2.54 -6.22 2.79
CA TYR A 64 3.94 -6.02 2.48
C TYR A 64 4.35 -4.56 2.60
N GLY A 65 5.51 -4.29 3.21
CA GLY A 65 6.04 -2.95 3.37
C GLY A 65 7.50 -2.82 2.93
N ILE A 66 7.82 -1.75 2.19
CA ILE A 66 9.20 -1.32 1.98
C ILE A 66 9.51 -0.14 2.91
N TYR A 67 10.53 -0.31 3.75
CA TYR A 67 10.96 0.72 4.70
C TYR A 67 12.28 1.35 4.30
N LEU A 68 12.23 2.64 3.98
CA LEU A 68 13.36 3.44 3.51
C LEU A 68 13.93 4.21 4.71
N LEU A 69 14.87 3.59 5.44
CA LEU A 69 15.41 4.10 6.69
C LEU A 69 16.91 3.96 6.77
N GLY A 70 17.57 4.88 7.49
CA GLY A 70 19.02 4.83 7.70
C GLY A 70 19.47 3.71 8.64
N ARG A 71 18.53 3.14 9.42
CA ARG A 71 18.72 2.03 10.35
C ARG A 71 17.62 0.99 10.12
N PRO A 72 17.85 -0.28 10.46
CA PRO A 72 16.82 -1.32 10.37
C PRO A 72 15.54 -0.90 11.12
N PRO A 73 14.35 -1.07 10.53
CA PRO A 73 13.08 -0.88 11.23
C PRO A 73 12.87 -1.98 12.28
N PRO A 74 12.01 -1.75 13.29
CA PRO A 74 11.46 -2.82 14.11
C PRO A 74 10.77 -3.90 13.26
N VAL A 75 10.63 -5.11 13.79
CA VAL A 75 9.86 -6.17 13.15
C VAL A 75 8.37 -5.82 13.18
N THR A 76 7.71 -5.96 12.05
CA THR A 76 6.26 -5.77 11.88
C THR A 76 5.53 -7.10 11.92
N ALA A 77 4.19 -7.05 12.04
CA ALA A 77 3.35 -8.25 11.97
C ALA A 77 3.09 -8.74 10.52
N TRP A 78 3.53 -7.97 9.52
CA TRP A 78 3.44 -8.27 8.10
C TRP A 78 4.85 -8.32 7.49
N ASP A 79 4.96 -8.84 6.26
CA ASP A 79 6.23 -8.96 5.56
C ASP A 79 6.84 -7.59 5.27
N GLN A 80 8.15 -7.44 5.49
CA GLN A 80 8.81 -6.18 5.23
C GLN A 80 10.16 -6.37 4.56
N ARG A 81 10.51 -5.41 3.69
CA ARG A 81 11.86 -5.22 3.16
C ARG A 81 12.40 -3.89 3.61
N TRP A 82 13.55 -3.92 4.29
CA TRP A 82 14.31 -2.72 4.60
C TRP A 82 15.25 -2.38 3.44
N VAL A 83 15.26 -1.12 3.02
CA VAL A 83 16.27 -0.56 2.12
C VAL A 83 16.98 0.56 2.86
N ARG A 84 18.32 0.48 2.93
CA ARG A 84 19.11 1.47 3.65
C ARG A 84 19.06 2.82 2.93
N TRP A 85 18.49 3.83 3.57
CA TRP A 85 18.26 5.14 2.97
C TRP A 85 18.58 6.28 3.94
N ARG A 86 19.50 7.17 3.57
CA ARG A 86 19.82 8.35 4.40
C ARG A 86 18.82 9.47 4.17
N ASP A 87 18.40 10.17 5.22
CA ASP A 87 17.51 11.33 5.10
C ASP A 87 18.04 12.35 4.07
N PHE A 88 17.12 12.86 3.23
CA PHE A 88 17.39 13.72 2.06
C PHE A 88 18.36 13.16 1.01
N GLY A 89 18.78 11.90 1.16
CA GLY A 89 19.70 11.21 0.29
C GLY A 89 19.01 10.31 -0.74
N LEU A 90 19.81 9.38 -1.22
CA LEU A 90 19.49 8.28 -2.15
C LEU A 90 19.58 6.95 -1.40
N PRO A 91 19.09 5.83 -1.97
CA PRO A 91 19.38 4.51 -1.43
C PRO A 91 20.90 4.31 -1.35
N ALA A 92 21.36 3.57 -0.33
CA ALA A 92 22.77 3.22 -0.21
C ALA A 92 23.22 2.30 -1.36
N ASP A 93 22.30 1.48 -1.87
CA ASP A 93 22.48 0.61 -3.02
C ASP A 93 21.27 0.74 -3.97
N PRO A 94 21.44 1.28 -5.20
CA PRO A 94 20.37 1.37 -6.19
C PRO A 94 19.78 0.01 -6.61
N ARG A 95 20.59 -1.06 -6.62
CA ARG A 95 20.13 -2.42 -6.99
C ARG A 95 19.23 -3.01 -5.92
N ASP A 96 19.58 -2.84 -4.65
CA ASP A 96 18.74 -3.22 -3.50
C ASP A 96 17.37 -2.54 -3.57
N LEU A 97 17.33 -1.26 -3.96
CA LEU A 97 16.05 -0.56 -4.19
C LEU A 97 15.30 -1.17 -5.38
N ARG A 98 15.96 -1.40 -6.51
CA ARG A 98 15.32 -1.97 -7.71
C ARG A 98 14.69 -3.33 -7.42
N GLU A 99 15.41 -4.23 -6.76
CA GLU A 99 14.90 -5.54 -6.36
C GLU A 99 13.70 -5.41 -5.43
N ALA A 100 13.79 -4.58 -4.39
CA ALA A 100 12.69 -4.35 -3.47
C ALA A 100 11.44 -3.81 -4.19
N LEU A 101 11.62 -2.86 -5.11
CA LEU A 101 10.54 -2.30 -5.91
C LEU A 101 9.94 -3.32 -6.89
N GLY A 102 10.75 -4.23 -7.45
CA GLY A 102 10.27 -5.35 -8.26
C GLY A 102 9.31 -6.25 -7.47
N THR A 103 9.71 -6.67 -6.26
CA THR A 103 8.83 -7.45 -5.37
C THR A 103 7.57 -6.67 -5.00
N ALA A 104 7.66 -5.38 -4.71
CA ALA A 104 6.49 -4.55 -4.45
C ALA A 104 5.55 -4.48 -5.65
N TRP A 105 6.08 -4.35 -6.87
CA TRP A 105 5.29 -4.29 -8.09
C TRP A 105 4.52 -5.60 -8.35
N GLU A 106 5.18 -6.74 -8.15
CA GLU A 106 4.56 -8.06 -8.27
C GLU A 106 3.44 -8.24 -7.24
N ARG A 107 3.73 -7.97 -5.95
CA ARG A 107 2.76 -8.13 -4.86
C ARG A 107 1.59 -7.14 -4.95
N ALA A 108 1.80 -5.93 -5.45
CA ALA A 108 0.75 -4.91 -5.60
C ALA A 108 -0.36 -5.30 -6.60
N ALA A 109 -0.21 -6.40 -7.34
CA ALA A 109 -1.27 -6.95 -8.17
C ALA A 109 -2.43 -7.54 -7.34
N GLY A 110 -2.16 -7.99 -6.12
CA GLY A 110 -3.16 -8.69 -5.28
C GLY A 110 -2.94 -8.54 -3.78
N GLU A 111 -2.15 -7.56 -3.35
CA GLU A 111 -1.88 -7.32 -1.94
C GLU A 111 -1.80 -5.82 -1.64
N ARG A 112 -2.06 -5.45 -0.38
CA ARG A 112 -1.83 -4.11 0.12
C ARG A 112 -0.35 -3.87 0.40
N VAL A 113 0.33 -3.30 -0.59
CA VAL A 113 1.74 -2.90 -0.50
C VAL A 113 1.88 -1.46 0.00
N GLU A 114 2.76 -1.22 0.97
CA GLU A 114 3.17 0.13 1.37
C GLU A 114 4.65 0.41 1.10
N ILE A 115 4.97 1.69 0.86
CA ILE A 115 6.33 2.20 0.82
C ILE A 115 6.40 3.39 1.77
N ALA A 116 7.29 3.32 2.76
CA ALA A 116 7.34 4.32 3.81
C ALA A 116 8.77 4.74 4.16
N CYS A 117 8.92 6.03 4.44
CA CYS A 117 10.12 6.61 5.04
C CYS A 117 9.73 7.43 6.26
N ARG A 118 10.72 7.98 6.97
CA ARG A 118 10.46 8.81 8.17
C ARG A 118 9.51 9.99 7.91
N GLY A 119 9.47 10.57 6.71
CA GLY A 119 8.69 11.77 6.41
C GLY A 119 7.59 11.61 5.36
N GLY A 120 7.51 10.47 4.66
CA GLY A 120 6.53 10.24 3.60
C GLY A 120 6.58 11.29 2.47
N THR A 121 7.77 11.82 2.13
CA THR A 121 7.91 12.87 1.11
C THR A 121 9.11 12.63 0.18
N GLY A 122 10.35 12.75 0.68
CA GLY A 122 11.54 12.58 -0.15
C GLY A 122 11.79 11.14 -0.55
N GLY A 123 12.23 10.31 0.40
CA GLY A 123 12.53 8.88 0.14
C GLY A 123 11.33 8.15 -0.45
N THR A 124 10.16 8.25 0.21
CA THR A 124 8.91 7.65 -0.28
C THR A 124 8.56 8.13 -1.69
N GLY A 125 8.56 9.45 -1.94
CA GLY A 125 8.23 9.98 -3.27
C GLY A 125 9.23 9.57 -4.34
N THR A 126 10.51 9.42 -3.98
CA THR A 126 11.56 8.95 -4.90
C THR A 126 11.32 7.50 -5.27
N ALA A 127 11.08 6.63 -4.28
CA ALA A 127 10.81 5.22 -4.51
C ALA A 127 9.51 5.00 -5.31
N LEU A 128 8.44 5.75 -5.01
CA LEU A 128 7.21 5.72 -5.79
C LEU A 128 7.40 6.17 -7.24
N ALA A 129 8.26 7.17 -7.48
CA ALA A 129 8.55 7.61 -8.85
C ALA A 129 9.34 6.55 -9.61
N CYS A 130 10.35 5.94 -8.99
CA CYS A 130 11.07 4.78 -9.53
C CYS A 130 10.13 3.60 -9.81
N LEU A 131 9.17 3.34 -8.92
CA LEU A 131 8.16 2.29 -9.12
C LEU A 131 7.26 2.58 -10.32
N ALA A 132 6.86 3.84 -10.53
CA ALA A 132 6.11 4.23 -11.72
C ALA A 132 6.91 4.03 -13.01
N VAL A 133 8.23 4.26 -12.97
CA VAL A 133 9.12 3.94 -14.10
C VAL A 133 9.16 2.44 -14.38
N LEU A 134 9.28 1.60 -13.35
CA LEU A 134 9.19 0.13 -13.52
C LEU A 134 7.85 -0.31 -14.09
N ASP A 135 6.78 0.40 -13.76
CA ASP A 135 5.44 0.16 -14.28
C ASP A 135 5.24 0.61 -15.74
N GLY A 136 6.27 1.22 -16.35
CA GLY A 136 6.29 1.61 -17.76
C GLY A 136 6.08 3.11 -18.01
N LEU A 137 6.04 3.95 -16.96
CA LEU A 137 5.98 5.40 -17.14
C LEU A 137 7.36 5.96 -17.57
N PRO A 138 7.43 6.89 -18.54
CA PRO A 138 8.68 7.55 -18.89
C PRO A 138 9.33 8.24 -17.68
N ALA A 139 10.65 8.09 -17.53
CA ALA A 139 11.38 8.53 -16.34
C ALA A 139 11.34 10.05 -16.12
N GLU A 140 11.28 10.81 -17.21
CA GLU A 140 11.11 12.26 -17.23
C GLU A 140 9.74 12.73 -16.71
N GLU A 141 8.71 11.87 -16.81
CA GLU A 141 7.35 12.17 -16.34
C GLU A 141 7.10 11.73 -14.89
N ALA A 142 7.86 10.75 -14.41
CA ALA A 142 7.61 10.07 -13.14
C ALA A 142 7.52 11.01 -11.92
N VAL A 143 8.42 11.99 -11.82
CA VAL A 143 8.38 12.96 -10.71
C VAL A 143 7.12 13.82 -10.77
N ALA A 144 6.74 14.27 -11.97
CA ALA A 144 5.55 15.10 -12.14
C ALA A 144 4.29 14.28 -11.83
N PHE A 145 4.24 13.03 -12.27
CA PHE A 145 3.17 12.08 -11.99
C PHE A 145 2.95 11.87 -10.48
N VAL A 146 3.99 11.49 -9.74
CA VAL A 146 3.89 11.27 -8.29
C VAL A 146 3.52 12.55 -7.55
N ARG A 147 3.98 13.72 -8.01
CA ARG A 147 3.58 14.99 -7.39
C ARG A 147 2.10 15.32 -7.54
N ARG A 148 1.50 14.94 -8.68
CA ARG A 148 0.08 15.14 -8.94
C ARG A 148 -0.79 14.13 -8.18
N GLN A 149 -0.38 12.87 -8.13
CA GLN A 149 -1.23 11.78 -7.64
C GLN A 149 -1.01 11.45 -6.16
N TYR A 150 0.22 11.56 -5.67
CA TYR A 150 0.57 11.22 -4.29
C TYR A 150 0.71 12.45 -3.39
N ARG A 151 1.68 13.32 -3.69
CA ARG A 151 1.97 14.48 -2.84
C ARG A 151 2.75 15.55 -3.61
N LEU A 152 2.26 16.79 -3.61
CA LEU A 152 2.87 17.91 -4.35
C LEU A 152 4.37 18.12 -4.08
N ARG A 153 4.81 17.85 -2.84
CA ARG A 153 6.21 18.00 -2.41
C ARG A 153 7.05 16.73 -2.55
N ALA A 154 6.51 15.65 -3.10
CA ALA A 154 7.24 14.42 -3.34
C ALA A 154 8.53 14.68 -4.15
N VAL A 155 9.58 13.90 -3.84
CA VAL A 155 10.92 14.08 -4.40
C VAL A 155 11.49 15.46 -4.03
N GLU A 156 12.18 15.50 -2.88
CA GLU A 156 12.58 16.73 -2.19
C GLU A 156 13.84 17.35 -2.80
N THR A 157 14.79 16.53 -3.27
CA THR A 157 16.11 17.02 -3.70
C THR A 157 16.33 16.89 -5.20
N ARG A 158 17.19 17.76 -5.76
CA ARG A 158 17.61 17.65 -7.17
C ARG A 158 18.28 16.30 -7.46
N ARG A 159 19.08 15.79 -6.50
CA ARG A 159 19.74 14.49 -6.61
C ARG A 159 18.73 13.34 -6.73
N GLN A 160 17.64 13.38 -5.96
CA GLN A 160 16.55 12.41 -6.08
C GLN A 160 15.87 12.48 -7.44
N ARG A 161 15.63 13.68 -7.99
CA ARG A 161 15.08 13.81 -9.35
C ARG A 161 16.00 13.18 -10.40
N THR A 162 17.29 13.50 -10.35
CA THR A 162 18.28 12.92 -11.28
C THR A 162 18.40 11.40 -11.13
N PHE A 163 18.24 10.88 -9.92
CA PHE A 163 18.21 9.44 -9.68
C PHE A 163 17.02 8.77 -10.37
N VAL A 164 15.81 9.33 -10.24
CA VAL A 164 14.60 8.82 -10.91
C VAL A 164 14.79 8.79 -12.44
N THR A 165 15.34 9.85 -13.03
CA THR A 165 15.53 9.93 -14.49
C THR A 165 16.56 8.95 -15.06
N ARG A 166 17.32 8.25 -14.20
CA ARG A 166 18.32 7.25 -14.61
C ARG A 166 17.90 5.83 -14.25
N PHE A 167 16.71 5.68 -13.68
CA PHE A 167 16.26 4.45 -13.06
C PHE A 167 15.85 3.36 -14.06
N ASP A 168 15.74 3.65 -15.35
CA ASP A 168 15.52 2.65 -16.41
C ASP A 168 16.83 2.05 -16.96
N GLY A 169 17.93 2.78 -16.86
CA GLY A 169 19.23 2.45 -17.47
C GLY A 169 20.28 1.75 -16.60
N GLU A 170 19.97 1.40 -15.34
CA GLU A 170 20.87 0.69 -14.39
C GLU A 170 20.46 -0.75 -14.10
#